data_AF-A0A3B8RC37-F1
#
_entry.id   AF-A0A3B8RC37-F1
#
_cell.length_a   1.000
_cell.length_b   1.000
_cell.length_c   1.000
_cell.angle_alpha   90.00
_cell.angle_beta   90.00
_cell.angle_gamma   90.00
#
_symmetry.space_group_name_H-M   'P 1'
#
loop_
_entity.id
_entity.type
_entity.pdbx_description
1 polymer ?
#
loop_
_entity_poly.entity_id
_entity_poly.type
_entity_poly.pdbx_seq_one_letter_code
_entity_poly.pdbx_strand_id
1 'polypeptide(L)'
;MSAAEYASWCEYAALEPFGSEAQDWYQAHLASVLANIHRDGKRQSQPFELAEFVLFHRTSPHDVGTAPEGLSSEDQKLLEGFRHLARSGLSPRR
;
A
#
# COMPACT_ATOMS: atom_id res chain seq x y z
N MET A 1 5.09 -38.84 1.99
CA MET A 1 3.94 -38.20 2.64
C MET A 1 2.70 -39.04 2.36
N SER A 2 2.06 -39.53 3.42
CA SER A 2 0.75 -40.18 3.34
C SER A 2 -0.39 -39.16 3.27
N ALA A 3 -1.57 -39.58 2.82
CA ALA A 3 -2.76 -38.73 2.80
C ALA A 3 -3.14 -38.23 4.21
N ALA A 4 -2.92 -39.04 5.25
CA ALA A 4 -3.17 -38.67 6.64
C ALA A 4 -2.20 -37.58 7.12
N GLU A 5 -0.91 -37.69 6.80
CA GLU A 5 0.07 -36.65 7.09
C GLU A 5 -0.30 -35.33 6.40
N TYR A 6 -0.68 -35.37 5.12
CA TYR A 6 -1.13 -34.17 4.41
C TYR A 6 -2.35 -33.52 5.07
N ALA A 7 -3.36 -34.31 5.47
CA ALA A 7 -4.54 -33.81 6.17
C ALA A 7 -4.17 -33.11 7.49
N SER A 8 -3.27 -33.68 8.28
CA SER A 8 -2.81 -33.05 9.53
C SER A 8 -2.10 -31.70 9.31
N TRP A 9 -1.37 -31.55 8.21
CA TRP A 9 -0.77 -30.25 7.86
C TRP A 9 -1.81 -29.21 7.46
N CYS A 10 -2.86 -29.60 6.74
CA CYS A 10 -3.98 -28.71 6.43
C CYS A 10 -4.73 -28.26 7.69
N GLU A 11 -4.98 -29.18 8.63
CA GLU A 11 -5.61 -28.88 9.92
C GLU A 11 -4.74 -27.94 10.76
N TYR A 12 -3.43 -28.20 10.82
CA TYR A 12 -2.48 -27.34 11.52
C TYR A 12 -2.48 -25.91 10.95
N ALA A 13 -2.41 -25.77 9.62
CA ALA A 13 -2.43 -24.45 8.96
C ALA A 13 -3.75 -23.67 9.20
N ALA A 14 -4.86 -24.37 9.42
CA ALA A 14 -6.14 -23.75 9.75
C ALA A 14 -6.20 -23.28 11.22
N LEU A 15 -5.48 -23.95 12.12
CA LEU A 15 -5.43 -23.63 13.55
C LEU A 15 -4.39 -22.56 13.88
N GLU A 16 -3.23 -22.60 13.22
CA GLU A 16 -2.14 -21.64 13.40
C GLU A 16 -1.79 -21.02 12.04
N PRO A 17 -2.46 -19.90 11.67
CA PRO A 17 -2.06 -19.14 10.50
C PRO A 17 -0.60 -18.71 10.64
N PHE A 18 0.14 -18.70 9.53
CA PHE A 18 1.51 -18.21 9.50
C PHE A 18 1.55 -16.72 9.89
N GLY A 19 1.72 -16.42 11.17
CA GLY A 19 1.74 -15.06 11.71
C GLY A 19 0.38 -14.36 11.67
N SER A 20 0.35 -13.13 12.18
CA SER A 20 -0.84 -12.26 12.09
C SER A 20 -0.68 -11.28 10.94
N GLU A 21 -1.75 -11.09 10.17
CA GLU A 21 -1.79 -10.07 9.10
C GLU A 21 -1.43 -8.67 9.65
N ALA A 22 -1.87 -8.35 10.88
CA ALA A 22 -1.52 -7.10 11.54
C ALA A 22 0.00 -6.92 11.69
N GLN A 23 0.73 -8.00 11.97
CA GLN A 23 2.18 -7.97 12.10
C GLN A 23 2.87 -7.74 10.75
N ASP A 24 2.35 -8.31 9.68
CA ASP A 24 2.84 -8.01 8.32
C ASP A 24 2.66 -6.54 7.97
N TRP A 25 1.50 -5.94 8.31
CA TRP A 25 1.27 -4.50 8.13
C TRP A 25 2.20 -3.64 8.97
N TYR A 26 2.51 -4.03 10.22
CA TYR A 26 3.49 -3.30 11.04
C TYR A 26 4.89 -3.35 10.44
N GLN A 27 5.33 -4.51 9.94
CA GLN A 27 6.62 -4.63 9.27
C GLN A 27 6.66 -3.83 7.98
N ALA A 28 5.58 -3.86 7.18
CA ALA A 28 5.45 -3.06 5.97
C ALA A 28 5.54 -1.56 6.25
N HIS A 29 4.99 -1.09 7.39
CA HIS A 29 5.09 0.30 7.81
C HIS A 29 6.55 0.72 8.05
N LEU A 30 7.31 -0.08 8.79
CA LEU A 30 8.73 0.17 9.05
C LEU A 30 9.55 0.13 7.75
N ALA A 31 9.27 -0.84 6.88
CA ALA A 31 9.94 -0.98 5.59
C ALA A 31 9.67 0.23 4.68
N SER A 32 8.41 0.68 4.57
CA SER A 32 8.05 1.86 3.78
C SER A 32 8.72 3.13 4.28
N VAL A 33 8.78 3.33 5.61
CA VAL A 33 9.48 4.49 6.20
C VAL A 33 10.97 4.46 5.84
N LEU A 34 11.64 3.32 6.05
CA LEU A 34 13.07 3.17 5.74
C LEU A 34 13.34 3.36 4.25
N ALA A 35 12.51 2.78 3.38
CA ALA A 35 12.64 2.91 1.93
C ALA A 35 12.48 4.37 1.48
N ASN A 36 11.51 5.10 2.05
CA ASN A 36 11.28 6.50 1.73
C ASN A 36 12.38 7.44 2.24
N ILE A 37 13.00 7.13 3.38
CA ILE A 37 14.18 7.87 3.88
C ILE A 37 15.35 7.74 2.90
N HIS A 38 15.56 6.56 2.32
CA HIS A 38 16.65 6.29 1.39
C HIS A 38 16.27 6.44 -0.09
N ARG A 39 15.07 6.97 -0.37
CA ARG A 39 14.55 7.10 -1.74
C ARG A 39 15.31 8.15 -2.53
N ASP A 40 15.85 7.74 -3.68
CA ASP A 40 16.35 8.67 -4.70
C ASP A 40 15.19 9.16 -5.57
N GLY A 41 14.78 10.41 -5.37
CA GLY A 41 13.66 11.04 -6.08
C GLY A 41 13.84 11.14 -7.60
N LYS A 42 15.06 10.99 -8.14
CA LYS A 42 15.29 10.96 -9.60
C LYS A 42 14.98 9.60 -10.20
N ARG A 43 15.21 8.52 -9.44
CA ARG A 43 14.99 7.14 -9.88
C ARG A 43 13.58 6.66 -9.53
N GLN A 44 13.05 7.13 -8.40
CA GLN A 44 11.70 6.83 -7.95
C GLN A 44 11.02 8.12 -7.48
N SER A 45 10.20 8.70 -8.38
CA SER A 45 9.53 9.98 -8.16
C SER A 45 8.42 9.89 -7.12
N GLN A 46 7.76 8.73 -6.98
CA GLN A 46 6.68 8.53 -6.01
C GLN A 46 7.22 7.94 -4.70
N PRO A 47 6.69 8.31 -3.53
CA PRO A 47 6.98 7.60 -2.30
C PRO A 47 6.55 6.14 -2.40
N PHE A 48 7.22 5.25 -1.68
CA PHE A 48 6.79 3.87 -1.58
C PHE A 48 5.61 3.74 -0.61
N GLU A 49 4.54 3.08 -1.05
CA GLU A 49 3.35 2.82 -0.27
C GLU A 49 3.51 1.56 0.60
N LEU A 50 2.77 1.47 1.70
CA LEU A 50 2.83 0.30 2.61
C LEU A 50 2.49 -1.01 1.87
N ALA A 51 1.48 -0.94 0.99
CA ALA A 51 0.97 -2.04 0.20
C ALA A 51 2.05 -2.73 -0.66
N GLU A 52 3.12 -2.02 -1.02
CA GLU A 52 4.24 -2.57 -1.81
C GLU A 52 5.15 -3.50 -0.99
N PHE A 53 5.05 -3.47 0.34
CA PHE A 53 5.86 -4.29 1.26
C PHE A 53 5.08 -5.42 1.92
N VAL A 54 3.77 -5.53 1.68
CA VAL A 54 2.95 -6.63 2.21
C VAL A 54 2.95 -7.79 1.23
N LEU A 55 3.40 -8.95 1.68
CA LEU A 55 3.41 -10.17 0.88
C LEU A 55 1.98 -10.61 0.56
N PHE A 56 1.75 -11.06 -0.68
CA PHE A 56 0.44 -11.52 -1.17
C PHE A 56 -0.67 -10.48 -1.20
N HIS A 57 -0.38 -9.23 -0.81
CA HIS A 57 -1.24 -8.11 -1.12
C HIS A 57 -1.20 -7.89 -2.63
N ARG A 58 -2.36 -7.95 -3.29
CA ARG A 58 -2.46 -7.67 -4.73
C ARG A 58 -2.21 -6.20 -4.96
N THR A 59 -0.95 -5.81 -5.10
CA THR A 59 -0.58 -4.59 -5.79
C THR A 59 -0.60 -4.90 -7.28
N SER A 60 -1.63 -4.45 -7.99
CA SER A 60 -1.55 -4.46 -9.45
C SER A 60 -0.40 -3.52 -9.83
N PRO A 61 0.51 -3.89 -10.75
CA PRO A 61 1.58 -3.00 -11.21
C PRO A 61 1.07 -1.66 -11.80
N HIS A 62 -0.25 -1.57 -12.06
CA HIS A 62 -0.96 -0.40 -12.58
C HIS A 62 -1.70 0.44 -11.51
N ASP A 63 -1.74 0.04 -10.24
CA ASP A 63 -2.37 0.85 -9.19
C ASP A 63 -1.49 2.02 -8.73
N VAL A 64 -0.22 2.03 -9.18
CA VAL A 64 0.67 3.18 -9.02
C VAL A 64 0.35 4.22 -10.10
N GLY A 65 -0.72 4.99 -9.89
CA GLY A 65 -0.96 6.23 -10.64
C GLY A 65 -2.11 6.24 -11.63
N THR A 66 -2.96 5.22 -11.67
CA THR A 66 -4.24 5.37 -12.39
C THR A 66 -5.14 6.25 -11.52
N ALA A 67 -5.28 7.53 -11.93
CA ALA A 67 -6.31 8.41 -11.38
C ALA A 67 -7.63 7.64 -11.35
N PRO A 68 -8.47 7.77 -10.31
CA PRO A 68 -9.70 6.99 -10.24
C PRO A 68 -10.53 7.25 -11.50
N GLU A 69 -10.62 6.26 -12.39
CA GLU A 69 -11.54 6.32 -13.52
C GLU A 69 -12.94 6.33 -12.92
N GLY A 70 -13.52 7.53 -12.83
CA GLY A 70 -14.80 7.77 -12.19
C GLY A 70 -14.88 8.98 -11.26
N LEU A 71 -13.85 9.81 -11.11
CA LEU A 71 -14.03 11.10 -10.42
C LEU A 71 -14.96 12.00 -11.22
N SER A 72 -16.03 12.46 -10.57
CA SER A 72 -16.94 13.44 -11.16
C SER A 72 -16.17 14.71 -11.54
N SER A 73 -16.70 15.50 -12.48
CA SER A 73 -16.04 16.74 -12.91
C SER A 73 -15.84 17.74 -11.75
N GLU A 74 -16.60 17.61 -10.67
CA GLU A 74 -16.45 18.40 -9.44
C GLU A 74 -15.27 17.92 -8.59
N ASP A 75 -15.08 16.61 -8.45
CA ASP A 75 -13.97 16.04 -7.67
C ASP A 75 -12.62 16.34 -8.34
N GLN A 76 -12.59 16.38 -9.67
CA GLN A 76 -11.40 16.77 -10.44
C GLN A 76 -11.01 18.23 -10.16
N LYS A 77 -11.98 19.14 -10.10
CA LYS A 77 -11.74 20.56 -9.77
C LYS A 77 -11.26 20.75 -8.33
N LEU A 78 -11.82 19.98 -7.39
CA LEU A 78 -11.36 19.99 -6.00
C LEU A 78 -9.91 19.53 -5.89
N LEU A 79 -9.54 18.43 -6.55
CA LEU A 79 -8.17 17.91 -6.57
C LEU A 79 -7.18 18.90 -7.19
N GLU A 80 -7.55 19.58 -8.28
CA GLU A 80 -6.72 20.64 -8.85
C GLU A 80 -6.56 21.83 -7.90
N GLY A 81 -7.63 22.22 -7.20
CA GLY A 81 -7.59 23.25 -6.16
C GLY A 81 -6.63 22.89 -5.01
N PHE A 82 -6.68 21.65 -4.52
CA PHE A 82 -5.77 21.17 -3.47
C PHE A 82 -4.32 21.11 -3.94
N ARG A 83 -4.08 20.68 -5.18
CA ARG A 83 -2.72 20.65 -5.77
C ARG A 83 -2.14 22.05 -5.93
N HIS A 84 -2.97 23.03 -6.30
CA HIS A 84 -2.55 24.43 -6.38
C HIS A 84 -2.24 25.02 -5.00
N LEU A 85 -3.04 24.68 -3.98
CA LEU A 85 -2.82 25.12 -2.60
C LEU A 85 -1.56 24.52 -1.96
N ALA A 86 -1.32 23.23 -2.18
CA ALA A 86 -0.13 22.54 -1.69
C ALA A 86 1.17 23.11 -2.31
N ARG A 87 1.11 23.62 -3.55
CA ARG A 87 2.23 24.31 -4.21
C ARG A 87 2.41 25.76 -3.77
N SER A 88 1.35 26.43 -3.30
CA SER A 88 1.41 27.81 -2.81
C SER A 88 1.70 27.92 -1.30
N GLY A 89 1.86 26.80 -0.60
CA GLY A 89 2.22 26.78 0.83
C GLY A 89 1.12 27.29 1.77
N LEU A 90 -0.11 27.44 1.28
CA LEU A 90 -1.26 27.89 2.06
C LEU A 90 -2.21 26.69 2.25
N SER A 91 -2.48 26.34 3.51
CA SER A 91 -3.49 25.32 3.87
C SER A 91 -4.89 25.94 3.82
N PRO A 92 -5.92 25.24 3.30
CA PRO A 92 -7.26 25.79 3.26
C PRO A 92 -7.83 25.75 4.68
N ARG A 93 -8.16 26.93 5.23
CA ARG A 93 -8.96 26.99 6.46
C ARG A 93 -10.35 26.40 6.14
N ARG A 94 -10.77 25.51 7.05
CA ARG A 94 -12.00 24.71 7.03
C ARG A 94 -13.25 25.50 6.66
#